data_AF-A0A7C3G2K4-F1
#
_entry.id   AF-A0A7C3G2K4-F1
#
_cell.length_a   1.000
_cell.length_b   1.000
_cell.length_c   1.000
_cell.angle_alpha   90.00
_cell.angle_beta   90.00
_cell.angle_gamma   90.00
#
_symmetry.space_group_name_H-M   'P 1'
#
loop_
_entity.id
_entity.type
_entity.pdbx_description
1 polymer ?
#
loop_
_entity_poly.entity_id
_entity_poly.type
_entity_poly.pdbx_seq_one_letter_code
_entity_poly.pdbx_strand_id
1 'polypeptide(L)' 'MNTEILLYIGWFIGSLVVLLKAADWFVDSAEEIGLSFGISPYIIGVTIIAFGTSLPELATSIASVIAGDSQI' A
#
# COMPACT_ATOMS: atom_id res chain seq x y z
N MET A 1 15.38 -6.21 -27.11
CA MET A 1 14.64 -5.40 -26.12
C MET A 1 15.50 -4.19 -25.81
N ASN A 2 14.97 -2.97 -25.94
CA ASN A 2 15.75 -1.75 -25.64
C ASN A 2 16.10 -1.69 -24.16
N THR A 3 17.31 -1.25 -23.82
CA THR A 3 17.78 -1.09 -22.43
C THR A 3 16.85 -0.19 -21.60
N GLU A 4 16.31 0.87 -22.21
CA GLU A 4 15.31 1.76 -21.59
C GLU A 4 14.05 1.01 -21.12
N ILE A 5 13.55 0.08 -21.93
CA ILE A 5 12.36 -0.71 -21.59
C ILE A 5 12.65 -1.61 -20.38
N LEU A 6 13.84 -2.22 -20.34
CA LEU A 6 14.26 -3.04 -19.20
C LEU A 6 14.35 -2.21 -17.92
N LEU A 7 14.84 -0.96 -18.00
CA LEU A 7 14.89 -0.04 -16.87
C LEU A 7 13.49 0.34 -16.38
N TYR A 8 12.56 0.69 -17.27
CA TYR A 8 11.18 1.01 -16.86
C TYR A 8 10.46 -0.18 -16.22
N ILE A 9 10.65 -1.39 -16.76
CA ILE A 9 10.12 -2.61 -16.14
C ILE A 9 10.73 -2.81 -14.75
N GLY A 10 12.04 -2.59 -14.60
CA GLY A 10 12.71 -2.66 -13.30
C GLY A 10 12.13 -1.69 -12.28
N TRP A 11 11.93 -0.42 -12.68
CA TRP A 11 11.31 0.59 -11.82
C TRP A 11 9.87 0.25 -11.44
N PHE A 12 9.08 -0.24 -12.39
CA PHE A 12 7.69 -0.63 -12.16
C PHE A 12 7.57 -1.79 -11.16
N ILE A 13 8.37 -2.84 -11.34
CA ILE A 13 8.35 -3.99 -10.42
C ILE A 13 8.91 -3.58 -9.05
N GLY A 14 9.99 -2.80 -9.02
CA GLY A 14 10.58 -2.32 -7.78
C GLY A 14 9.61 -1.47 -6.96
N SER A 15 8.90 -0.54 -7.60
CA SER A 15 7.93 0.31 -6.92
C SER A 15 6.73 -0.48 -6.40
N LEU A 16 6.21 -1.43 -7.17
CA LEU A 16 5.13 -2.31 -6.71
C LEU A 16 5.53 -3.15 -5.50
N VAL A 17 6.73 -3.75 -5.52
CA VAL A 17 7.22 -4.55 -4.39
C VAL A 17 7.35 -3.68 -3.13
N VAL A 18 7.92 -2.48 -3.25
CA VAL A 18 8.05 -1.55 -2.13
C VAL A 18 6.68 -1.13 -1.60
N LEU A 19 5.73 -0.82 -2.49
CA LEU A 19 4.39 -0.38 -2.10
C LEU A 19 3.62 -1.47 -1.35
N LEU A 20 3.61 -2.70 -1.88
CA LEU A 20 2.97 -3.84 -1.22
C LEU A 20 3.62 -4.15 0.12
N LYS A 21 4.95 -4.17 0.17
CA LYS A 21 5.66 -4.51 1.40
C LYS A 21 5.48 -3.45 2.49
N ALA A 22 5.41 -2.19 2.12
CA ALA A 22 5.11 -1.10 3.04
C ALA A 22 3.69 -1.20 3.60
N ALA A 23 2.71 -1.56 2.77
CA ALA A 23 1.33 -1.79 3.22
C ALA A 23 1.24 -2.97 4.20
N ASP A 24 1.90 -4.09 3.91
CA ASP A 24 1.97 -5.25 4.82
C ASP A 24 2.56 -4.85 6.17
N TRP A 25 3.73 -4.20 6.17
CA TRP A 25 4.38 -3.76 7.41
C TRP A 25 3.55 -2.78 8.20
N PHE A 26 2.81 -1.90 7.53
CA PHE A 26 1.88 -0.98 8.18
C PHE A 26 0.75 -1.75 8.89
N VAL A 27 0.15 -2.74 8.23
CA VAL A 27 -0.93 -3.57 8.79
C VAL A 27 -0.43 -4.35 10.00
N ASP A 28 0.69 -5.05 9.87
CA ASP A 28 1.28 -5.86 10.94
C ASP A 28 1.57 -5.00 12.18
N SER A 29 2.19 -3.84 11.97
CA SER A 29 2.52 -2.92 13.07
C SER A 29 1.28 -2.31 13.71
N ALA A 30 0.28 -1.94 12.90
CA ALA A 30 -0.97 -1.37 13.40
C ALA A 30 -1.81 -2.41 14.16
N GLU A 31 -1.78 -3.68 13.75
CA GLU A 31 -2.37 -4.80 14.49
C GLU A 31 -1.69 -4.99 15.85
N GLU A 32 -0.35 -5.06 15.90
CA GLU A 32 0.41 -5.21 17.14
C GLU A 32 0.11 -4.07 18.13
N ILE A 33 0.07 -2.84 17.62
CA ILE A 33 -0.32 -1.65 18.39
C ILE A 33 -1.75 -1.78 18.90
N GLY A 34 -2.72 -2.14 18.04
CA GLY A 34 -4.12 -2.28 18.42
C GLY A 34 -4.33 -3.33 19.51
N LEU A 35 -3.66 -4.47 19.40
CA LEU A 35 -3.68 -5.53 20.40
C LEU A 35 -3.08 -5.04 21.73
N SER A 36 -2.00 -4.27 21.70
CA SER A 36 -1.39 -3.68 22.90
C SER A 36 -2.32 -2.70 23.63
N PHE A 37 -3.22 -2.04 22.90
CA PHE A 37 -4.26 -1.17 23.46
C PHE A 37 -5.54 -1.92 23.90
N GLY A 38 -5.56 -3.26 23.80
CA GLY A 38 -6.72 -4.07 24.17
C GLY A 38 -7.89 -3.97 23.18
N ILE A 39 -7.65 -3.49 21.96
CA ILE A 39 -8.66 -3.49 20.89
C ILE A 39 -8.92 -4.93 20.46
N SER A 40 -10.19 -5.28 20.27
CA SER A 40 -10.54 -6.65 19.88
C SER A 40 -10.03 -6.98 18.46
N PRO A 41 -9.58 -8.21 18.20
CA PRO A 41 -9.14 -8.64 16.86
C PRO A 41 -10.21 -8.42 15.79
N TYR A 42 -11.49 -8.53 16.18
CA TYR A 42 -12.60 -8.24 15.27
C TYR A 42 -12.60 -6.78 14.80
N ILE A 43 -12.44 -5.82 15.71
CA ILE A 43 -12.38 -4.40 15.35
C ILE A 43 -11.14 -4.11 14.50
N ILE A 44 -9.98 -4.66 14.86
CA ILE A 44 -8.74 -4.53 14.09
C ILE A 44 -8.94 -5.05 12.66
N GLY A 45 -9.56 -6.21 12.50
CA GLY A 45 -9.80 -6.83 11.19
C GLY A 45 -10.74 -6.01 10.30
N VAL A 46 -11.87 -5.55 10.84
CA VAL A 46 -12.87 -4.79 10.05
C VAL A 46 -12.49 -3.32 9.82
N THR A 47 -11.42 -2.83 10.45
CA THR A 47 -10.96 -1.44 10.30
C THR A 47 -9.54 -1.35 9.76
N ILE A 48 -8.54 -1.71 10.55
CA ILE A 48 -7.10 -1.56 10.25
C ILE A 48 -6.70 -2.44 9.07
N ILE A 49 -7.04 -3.72 9.09
CA ILE A 49 -6.68 -4.66 8.02
C ILE A 49 -7.39 -4.28 6.72
N ALA A 50 -8.71 -4.07 6.79
CA ALA A 50 -9.51 -3.65 5.63
C ALA A 50 -8.98 -2.36 4.98
N PHE A 51 -8.61 -1.36 5.80
CA PHE A 51 -8.00 -0.12 5.30
C PHE A 51 -6.61 -0.36 4.72
N GLY A 52 -5.79 -1.15 5.40
CA GLY A 52 -4.42 -1.47 5.00
C GLY A 52 -4.32 -2.11 3.62
N THR A 53 -5.24 -3.02 3.28
CA THR A 53 -5.28 -3.67 1.96
C THR A 53 -5.62 -2.72 0.82
N SER A 54 -6.18 -1.53 1.11
CA SER A 54 -6.51 -0.51 0.11
C SER A 54 -5.51 0.66 0.10
N LEU A 55 -4.45 0.60 0.91
CA LEU A 55 -3.40 1.62 0.95
C LEU A 55 -2.64 1.75 -0.37
N PRO A 56 -2.26 0.66 -1.07
CA PRO A 56 -1.61 0.77 -2.37
C PRO A 56 -2.47 1.54 -3.38
N GLU A 57 -3.76 1.21 -3.48
CA GLU A 57 -4.73 1.84 -4.37
C GLU A 57 -4.99 3.29 -3.98
N LEU A 58 -5.07 3.59 -2.68
CA LEU A 58 -5.20 4.96 -2.20
C LEU A 58 -3.96 5.79 -2.57
N ALA A 59 -2.76 5.22 -2.42
CA ALA A 59 -1.51 5.88 -2.76
C ALA A 59 -1.41 6.18 -4.26
N THR A 60 -1.79 5.22 -5.12
CA THR A 60 -1.84 5.46 -6.57
C THR A 60 -2.91 6.48 -6.95
N SER A 61 -4.08 6.44 -6.31
CA SER A 61 -5.17 7.41 -6.53
C SER A 61 -4.73 8.83 -6.19
N ILE A 62 -4.11 9.03 -5.02
CA ILE A 62 -3.59 10.34 -4.59
C ILE A 62 -2.49 10.81 -5.55
N ALA A 63 -1.55 9.93 -5.92
CA ALA A 63 -0.48 10.28 -6.85
C ALA A 63 -1.03 10.73 -8.21
N SER A 64 -2.07 10.06 -8.71
CA SER A 64 -2.72 10.38 -10.00
C SER A 64 -3.44 11.73 -9.95
N VAL A 65 -4.15 12.01 -8.85
CA VAL A 65 -4.79 13.32 -8.63
C VAL A 65 -3.75 14.44 -8.56
N ILE A 66 -2.63 14.24 -7.85
CA ILE A 66 -1.54 15.22 -7.76
C ILE A 66 -0.87 15.44 -9.11
N ALA A 67 -0.74 14.40 -9.93
CA ALA A 67 -0.22 14.48 -11.28
C ALA A 67 -1.17 15.18 -12.29
N GLY A 68 -2.41 15.50 -11.87
CA GLY A 68 -3.42 16.11 -12.73
C GLY A 68 -4.11 15.14 -13.69
N ASP A 69 -3.94 13.84 -13.48
CA ASP A 69 -4.42 12.77 -14.37
C ASP A 69 -5.45 11.91 -13.62
N SER A 70 -6.64 12.45 -13.41
CA SER A 70 -7.68 11.87 -12.54
C SER A 70 -8.48 10.74 -13.21
N GLN A 71 -7.81 9.68 -13.68
CA GLN A 71 -8.44 8.53 -14.37
C GLN A 71 -8.37 7.20 -13.60
N ILE A 72 -8.18 7.22 -12.28
CA ILE A 72 -8.50 6.06 -11.42
C ILE A 72 -9.90 6.26 -10.84
#